data_AF-A0A1I6FGM9-F1
#
_entry.id   AF-A0A1I6FGM9-F1
#
_cell.length_a   1.000
_cell.length_b   1.000
_cell.length_c   1.000
_cell.angle_alpha   90.00
_cell.angle_beta   90.00
_cell.angle_gamma   90.00
#
_symmetry.space_group_name_H-M   'P 1'
#
loop_
_entity.id
_entity.type
_entity.pdbx_description
1 polymer ?
#
loop_
_entity_poly.entity_id
_entity_poly.type
_entity_poly.pdbx_seq_one_letter_code
_entity_poly.pdbx_strand_id
1 'polypeptide(L)'
;MPPGQVSVWVPVVVAVLGIVGIISGQLINAWREDRRWKRELEREDLRWRREREREQERNEIERAREELRQAHDARIEWRSQRFEVYRNFVTSVDELVYLLPPEGDQDLPYDIMTCFKDPNFSSELSVRLSAVREAAVAIELLAGGRLVSTADNLVSECGAVRYSLYIPPRPPPRKDSDEGEEKVDWGRMAARFLPALKRLKAVRAQFISEVKRELALVTPEDAKGKS
;
A
#
# COMPACT_ATOMS: atom_id res chain seq x y z
N MET A 1 5.95 -8.14 119.27
CA MET A 1 5.65 -8.79 117.98
C MET A 1 6.32 -7.96 116.89
N PRO A 2 7.38 -8.46 116.23
CA PRO A 2 7.99 -7.72 115.14
C PRO A 2 7.01 -7.69 113.96
N PRO A 3 6.77 -6.53 113.33
CA PRO A 3 5.94 -6.46 112.15
C PRO A 3 6.56 -7.33 111.05
N GLY A 4 5.75 -8.22 110.47
CA GLY A 4 6.17 -9.19 109.47
C GLY A 4 6.97 -8.54 108.35
N GLN A 5 8.26 -8.90 108.28
CA GLN A 5 9.18 -8.50 107.23
C GLN A 5 8.72 -9.16 105.93
N VAL A 6 7.89 -8.45 105.17
CA VAL A 6 7.44 -8.90 103.85
C VAL A 6 8.67 -8.90 102.94
N SER A 7 9.00 -10.06 102.37
CA SER A 7 10.22 -10.25 101.59
C SER A 7 10.31 -9.23 100.45
N VAL A 8 11.44 -8.52 100.35
CA VAL A 8 11.74 -7.48 99.34
C VAL A 8 11.55 -7.96 97.89
N TRP A 9 11.49 -9.28 97.68
CA TRP A 9 11.17 -9.91 96.39
C TRP A 9 9.72 -9.73 95.92
N VAL A 10 8.75 -9.56 96.82
CA VAL A 10 7.31 -9.45 96.44
C VAL A 10 7.05 -8.20 95.59
N PRO A 11 7.50 -6.97 95.95
CA PRO A 11 7.36 -5.80 95.10
C PRO A 11 8.01 -5.94 93.72
N VAL A 12 9.16 -6.61 93.63
CA VAL A 12 9.88 -6.85 92.36
C VAL A 12 9.05 -7.74 91.44
N VAL A 13 8.49 -8.84 91.97
CA VAL A 13 7.62 -9.74 91.21
C VAL A 13 6.34 -9.02 90.74
N VAL A 14 5.74 -8.19 91.60
CA VAL A 14 4.55 -7.39 91.22
C VAL A 14 4.89 -6.36 90.13
N ALA A 15 6.05 -5.70 90.21
CA ALA A 15 6.50 -4.76 89.18
C ALA A 15 6.72 -5.46 87.82
N VAL A 16 7.35 -6.64 87.81
CA VAL A 16 7.54 -7.43 86.59
C VAL A 16 6.20 -7.90 86.02
N LEU A 17 5.27 -8.37 86.86
CA LEU A 17 3.93 -8.75 86.42
C LEU A 17 3.13 -7.57 85.86
N GLY A 18 3.28 -6.38 86.44
CA GLY A 18 2.70 -5.15 85.91
C GLY A 18 3.20 -4.81 84.51
N ILE A 19 4.51 -4.92 84.28
CA ILE A 19 5.12 -4.69 82.96
C ILE A 19 4.64 -5.74 81.94
N VAL A 20 4.64 -7.03 82.33
CA VAL A 20 4.14 -8.12 81.48
C VAL A 20 2.68 -7.90 81.12
N GLY A 21 1.85 -7.44 82.06
CA GLY A 21 0.44 -7.12 81.83
C GLY A 21 0.24 -6.02 80.77
N ILE A 22 1.04 -4.95 80.82
CA ILE A 22 0.97 -3.84 79.84
C ILE A 22 1.42 -4.31 78.46
N ILE A 23 2.54 -5.03 78.37
CA ILE A 23 3.05 -5.56 77.09
C ILE A 23 2.04 -6.53 76.47
N SER A 24 1.47 -7.43 77.28
CA SER A 24 0.45 -8.38 76.83
C SER A 24 -0.80 -7.66 76.31
N GLY A 25 -1.24 -6.60 77.01
CA GLY A 25 -2.38 -5.78 76.61
C GLY A 25 -2.16 -5.06 75.27
N GLN A 26 -0.97 -4.47 75.08
CA GLN A 26 -0.61 -3.82 73.82
C GLN A 26 -0.51 -4.82 72.66
N LEU A 27 0.05 -6.01 72.90
CA LEU A 27 0.18 -7.06 71.89
C LEU A 27 -1.20 -7.56 71.39
N ILE A 28 -2.15 -7.73 72.31
CA ILE A 28 -3.53 -8.16 71.96
C ILE A 28 -4.25 -7.08 71.14
N ASN A 29 -4.04 -5.80 71.48
CA ASN A 29 -4.67 -4.71 70.75
C ASN A 29 -4.08 -4.58 69.33
N ALA A 30 -2.75 -4.68 69.19
CA ALA A 30 -2.07 -4.72 67.90
C ALA A 30 -2.54 -5.92 67.04
N TRP A 31 -2.74 -7.10 67.65
CA TRP A 31 -3.21 -8.27 66.91
C TRP A 31 -4.67 -8.15 66.42
N ARG A 32 -5.52 -7.43 67.17
CA ARG A 32 -6.90 -7.13 66.73
C ARG A 32 -6.92 -6.13 65.58
N GLU A 33 -6.08 -5.09 65.63
CA GLU A 33 -5.94 -4.10 64.56
C GLU A 33 -5.38 -4.75 63.28
N ASP A 34 -4.32 -5.56 63.39
CA ASP A 34 -3.73 -6.30 62.26
C ASP A 34 -4.76 -7.20 61.57
N ARG A 35 -5.65 -7.85 62.34
CA ARG A 35 -6.69 -8.73 61.79
C ARG A 35 -7.82 -7.98 61.09
N ARG A 36 -8.10 -6.72 61.48
CA ARG A 36 -9.05 -5.85 60.75
C ARG A 36 -8.41 -5.34 59.47
N TRP A 37 -7.17 -4.88 59.56
CA TRP A 37 -6.38 -4.40 58.43
C TRP A 37 -6.30 -5.45 57.31
N LYS A 38 -6.03 -6.72 57.64
CA LYS A 38 -5.96 -7.80 56.66
C LYS A 38 -7.24 -7.97 55.81
N ARG A 39 -8.42 -7.83 56.41
CA ARG A 39 -9.69 -7.96 55.67
C ARG A 39 -9.98 -6.76 54.77
N GLU A 40 -9.54 -5.57 55.18
CA GLU A 40 -9.65 -4.36 54.36
C GLU A 40 -8.70 -4.44 53.17
N LEU A 41 -7.46 -4.87 53.42
CA LEU A 41 -6.45 -5.12 52.39
C LEU A 41 -6.93 -6.16 51.35
N GLU A 42 -7.50 -7.29 51.79
CA GLU A 42 -8.04 -8.31 50.88
C GLU A 42 -9.16 -7.76 49.97
N ARG A 43 -10.02 -6.87 50.49
CA ARG A 43 -11.09 -6.25 49.69
C ARG A 43 -10.55 -5.23 48.71
N GLU A 44 -9.55 -4.46 49.12
CA GLU A 44 -8.89 -3.48 48.26
C GLU A 44 -8.12 -4.18 47.14
N ASP A 45 -7.34 -5.22 47.46
CA ASP A 45 -6.64 -6.04 46.47
C ASP A 45 -7.59 -6.65 45.44
N LEU A 46 -8.76 -7.14 45.87
CA LEU A 46 -9.78 -7.66 44.95
C LEU A 46 -10.36 -6.56 44.03
N ARG A 47 -10.52 -5.33 44.53
CA ARG A 47 -10.95 -4.20 43.69
C ARG A 47 -9.87 -3.84 42.67
N TRP A 48 -8.61 -3.72 43.10
CA TRP A 48 -7.48 -3.43 42.24
C TRP A 48 -7.27 -4.51 41.17
N ARG A 49 -7.44 -5.79 41.51
CA ARG A 49 -7.37 -6.89 40.53
C ARG A 49 -8.42 -6.76 39.44
N ARG A 50 -9.69 -6.51 39.80
CA ARG A 50 -10.76 -6.31 38.82
C ARG A 50 -10.55 -5.07 37.96
N GLU A 51 -10.01 -4.00 38.55
CA GLU A 51 -9.74 -2.77 37.80
C GLU A 51 -8.61 -2.99 36.79
N ARG A 52 -7.54 -3.69 37.17
CA ARG A 52 -6.48 -4.10 36.25
C ARG A 52 -6.98 -5.02 35.14
N GLU A 53 -7.86 -5.95 35.45
CA GLU A 53 -8.46 -6.86 34.46
C GLU A 53 -9.28 -6.07 33.43
N ARG A 54 -10.13 -5.13 33.88
CA ARG A 54 -10.88 -4.24 32.98
C ARG A 54 -9.99 -3.33 32.15
N GLU A 55 -8.91 -2.82 32.74
CA GLU A 55 -7.95 -1.98 32.03
C GLU A 55 -7.21 -2.79 30.96
N GLN A 56 -6.84 -4.03 31.27
CA GLN A 56 -6.26 -4.97 30.29
C GLN A 56 -7.23 -5.26 29.15
N GLU A 57 -8.48 -5.63 29.45
CA GLU A 57 -9.51 -5.85 28.42
C GLU A 57 -9.73 -4.61 27.54
N ARG A 58 -9.77 -3.40 28.13
CA ARG A 58 -9.90 -2.14 27.39
C ARG A 58 -8.72 -1.93 26.45
N ASN A 59 -7.50 -2.11 26.95
CA ASN A 59 -6.28 -1.95 26.17
C ASN A 59 -6.20 -2.98 25.03
N GLU A 60 -6.66 -4.21 25.25
CA GLU A 60 -6.73 -5.24 24.21
C GLU A 60 -7.73 -4.88 23.11
N ILE A 61 -8.93 -4.41 23.49
CA ILE A 61 -9.94 -3.95 22.53
C ILE A 61 -9.43 -2.75 21.73
N GLU A 62 -8.70 -1.82 22.38
CA GLU A 62 -8.13 -0.66 21.72
C GLU A 62 -7.05 -1.06 20.72
N ARG A 63 -6.11 -1.95 21.09
CA ARG A 63 -5.09 -2.48 20.18
C ARG A 63 -5.71 -3.19 18.97
N ALA A 64 -6.71 -4.04 19.19
CA ALA A 64 -7.40 -4.73 18.10
C ALA A 64 -8.07 -3.74 17.12
N ARG A 65 -8.62 -2.63 17.63
CA ARG A 65 -9.19 -1.56 16.79
C ARG A 65 -8.12 -0.79 16.04
N GLU A 66 -6.99 -0.51 16.67
CA GLU A 66 -5.85 0.17 16.01
C GLU A 66 -5.25 -0.69 14.90
N GLU A 67 -5.05 -1.99 15.15
CA GLU A 67 -4.58 -2.94 14.14
C GLU A 67 -5.53 -3.00 12.94
N LEU A 68 -6.85 -3.05 13.20
CA LEU A 68 -7.86 -3.01 12.14
C LEU A 68 -7.81 -1.71 11.33
N ARG A 69 -7.61 -0.56 11.99
CA ARG A 69 -7.45 0.74 11.31
C ARG A 69 -6.19 0.77 10.47
N GLN A 70 -5.05 0.33 11.01
CA GLN A 70 -3.79 0.28 10.29
C GLN A 70 -3.88 -0.62 9.05
N ALA A 71 -4.52 -1.79 9.17
CA ALA A 71 -4.75 -2.68 8.04
C ALA A 71 -5.67 -2.04 6.98
N HIS A 72 -6.70 -1.31 7.40
CA HIS A 72 -7.59 -0.58 6.51
C HIS A 72 -6.87 0.55 5.77
N ASP A 73 -6.10 1.36 6.49
CA ASP A 73 -5.35 2.49 5.94
C ASP A 73 -4.28 2.01 4.95
N ALA A 74 -3.53 0.97 5.32
CA ALA A 74 -2.57 0.33 4.41
C ALA A 74 -3.26 -0.15 3.12
N ARG A 75 -4.45 -0.77 3.22
CA ARG A 75 -5.21 -1.22 2.04
C ARG A 75 -5.65 -0.05 1.15
N ILE A 76 -6.06 1.08 1.73
CA ILE A 76 -6.41 2.30 0.98
C ILE A 76 -5.17 2.86 0.28
N GLU A 77 -4.04 2.95 0.98
CA GLU A 77 -2.79 3.45 0.42
C GLU A 77 -2.33 2.59 -0.77
N TRP A 78 -2.31 1.27 -0.60
CA TRP A 78 -2.00 0.32 -1.68
C TRP A 78 -2.90 0.50 -2.90
N ARG A 79 -4.20 0.77 -2.69
CA ARG A 79 -5.14 1.02 -3.78
C ARG A 79 -4.81 2.33 -4.51
N SER A 80 -4.51 3.40 -3.77
CA SER A 80 -4.15 4.70 -4.36
C SER A 80 -2.88 4.59 -5.19
N GLN A 81 -1.84 3.93 -4.67
CA GLN A 81 -0.59 3.69 -5.39
C GLN A 81 -0.83 2.91 -6.70
N ARG A 82 -1.64 1.85 -6.66
CA ARG A 82 -2.01 1.09 -7.86
C ARG A 82 -2.75 1.94 -8.89
N PHE A 83 -3.71 2.74 -8.44
CA PHE A 83 -4.45 3.64 -9.33
C PHE A 83 -3.54 4.65 -10.01
N GLU A 84 -2.59 5.24 -9.29
CA GLU A 84 -1.60 6.16 -9.84
C GLU A 84 -0.71 5.48 -10.90
N VAL A 85 -0.23 4.27 -10.63
CA VAL A 85 0.57 3.50 -11.59
C VAL A 85 -0.23 3.18 -12.86
N TYR A 86 -1.49 2.75 -12.73
CA TYR A 86 -2.34 2.49 -13.90
C TYR A 86 -2.65 3.76 -14.69
N ARG A 87 -2.91 4.87 -13.99
CA ARG A 87 -3.12 6.16 -14.61
C ARG A 87 -1.89 6.59 -15.40
N ASN A 88 -0.70 6.53 -14.80
CA ASN A 88 0.53 6.95 -15.45
C ASN A 88 0.81 6.13 -16.71
N PHE A 89 0.64 4.81 -16.65
CA PHE A 89 0.80 3.96 -17.83
C PHE A 89 -0.20 4.30 -18.95
N VAL A 90 -1.49 4.47 -18.63
CA VAL A 90 -2.50 4.86 -19.63
C VAL A 90 -2.17 6.23 -20.23
N THR A 91 -1.75 7.19 -19.41
CA THR A 91 -1.33 8.51 -19.88
C THR A 91 -0.14 8.42 -20.83
N SER A 92 0.89 7.62 -20.51
CA SER A 92 2.03 7.42 -21.41
C SER A 92 1.61 6.80 -22.75
N VAL A 93 0.66 5.86 -22.74
CA VAL A 93 0.11 5.28 -23.98
C VAL A 93 -0.71 6.31 -24.75
N ASP A 94 -1.50 7.13 -24.07
CA ASP A 94 -2.32 8.17 -24.69
C ASP A 94 -1.46 9.26 -25.34
N GLU A 95 -0.39 9.68 -24.67
CA GLU A 95 0.60 10.60 -25.24
C GLU A 95 1.26 10.01 -26.49
N LEU A 96 1.62 8.73 -26.47
CA LEU A 96 2.15 8.05 -27.64
C LEU A 96 1.12 8.05 -28.78
N VAL A 97 -0.14 7.67 -28.50
CA VAL A 97 -1.22 7.60 -29.49
C VAL A 97 -1.55 8.99 -30.05
N TYR A 98 -1.45 10.04 -29.24
CA TYR A 98 -1.69 11.42 -29.67
C TYR A 98 -0.64 11.93 -30.67
N LEU A 99 0.61 11.45 -30.57
CA LEU A 99 1.64 11.76 -31.56
C LEU A 99 1.43 11.04 -32.90
N LEU A 100 0.65 9.97 -32.92
CA LEU A 100 0.45 9.19 -34.14
C LEU A 100 -0.52 9.88 -35.11
N PRO A 101 -0.32 9.71 -36.43
CA PRO A 101 -1.28 10.17 -37.43
C PRO A 101 -2.70 9.68 -37.11
N PRO A 102 -3.71 10.56 -37.19
CA PRO A 102 -5.09 10.17 -36.92
C PRO A 102 -5.58 9.16 -37.96
N GLU A 103 -6.61 8.38 -37.62
CA GLU A 103 -7.18 7.33 -38.48
C GLU A 103 -8.08 7.90 -39.60
N GLY A 104 -7.78 9.10 -40.13
CA GLY A 104 -8.60 9.78 -41.12
C GLY A 104 -8.71 9.01 -42.44
N ASP A 105 -9.92 8.97 -43.02
CA ASP A 105 -10.27 8.07 -44.14
C ASP A 105 -9.71 8.47 -45.52
N GLN A 106 -9.29 9.72 -45.75
CA GLN A 106 -8.92 10.18 -47.10
C GLN A 106 -7.47 10.66 -47.24
N ASP A 107 -6.84 11.17 -46.18
CA ASP A 107 -5.53 11.84 -46.27
C ASP A 107 -4.41 11.16 -45.45
N LEU A 108 -4.61 9.93 -44.99
CA LEU A 108 -3.62 9.26 -44.13
C LEU A 108 -2.18 9.21 -44.71
N PRO A 109 -1.95 8.94 -46.01
CA PRO A 109 -0.60 9.01 -46.57
C PRO A 109 0.03 10.41 -46.45
N TYR A 110 -0.78 11.46 -46.56
CA TYR A 110 -0.35 12.84 -46.37
C TYR A 110 -0.04 13.13 -44.90
N ASP A 111 -0.88 12.68 -43.97
CA ASP A 111 -0.67 12.85 -42.52
C ASP A 111 0.58 12.12 -42.02
N ILE A 112 0.83 10.91 -42.51
CA ILE A 112 2.08 10.19 -42.22
C ILE A 112 3.26 10.99 -42.77
N MET A 113 3.18 11.47 -44.00
CA MET A 113 4.23 12.28 -44.60
C MET A 113 4.51 13.55 -43.79
N THR A 114 3.48 14.26 -43.31
CA THR A 114 3.67 15.50 -42.52
C THR A 114 4.32 15.22 -41.17
N CYS A 115 3.94 14.14 -40.48
CA CYS A 115 4.64 13.71 -39.26
C CYS A 115 6.13 13.43 -39.52
N PHE A 116 6.46 12.77 -40.63
CA PHE A 116 7.86 12.48 -40.99
C PHE A 116 8.67 13.68 -41.49
N LYS A 117 8.01 14.79 -41.86
CA LYS A 117 8.70 16.05 -42.17
C LYS A 117 9.22 16.74 -40.92
N ASP A 118 8.69 16.43 -39.74
CA ASP A 118 9.25 16.91 -38.48
C ASP A 118 10.51 16.10 -38.14
N PRO A 119 11.70 16.72 -38.09
CA PRO A 119 12.94 16.03 -37.76
C PRO A 119 12.93 15.40 -36.35
N ASN A 120 12.07 15.88 -35.45
CA ASN A 120 12.00 15.40 -34.08
C ASN A 120 11.05 14.20 -33.92
N PHE A 121 10.17 13.93 -34.88
CA PHE A 121 9.12 12.92 -34.75
C PHE A 121 9.64 11.54 -34.34
N SER A 122 10.69 11.05 -35.02
CA SER A 122 11.27 9.74 -34.69
C SER A 122 11.92 9.70 -33.31
N SER A 123 12.51 10.82 -32.87
CA SER A 123 13.13 10.92 -31.54
C SER A 123 12.06 10.95 -30.46
N GLU A 124 11.01 11.74 -30.65
CA GLU A 124 9.91 11.87 -29.69
C GLU A 124 9.13 10.56 -29.58
N LEU A 125 8.84 9.90 -30.71
CA LEU A 125 8.21 8.58 -30.72
C LEU A 125 9.02 7.55 -29.93
N SER A 126 10.36 7.61 -30.02
CA SER A 126 11.24 6.71 -29.27
C SER A 126 11.23 7.02 -27.77
N VAL A 127 11.21 8.31 -27.39
CA VAL A 127 11.10 8.75 -25.99
C VAL A 127 9.77 8.31 -25.39
N ARG A 128 8.64 8.52 -26.07
CA ARG A 128 7.33 8.08 -25.58
C ARG A 128 7.23 6.56 -25.46
N LEU A 129 7.79 5.82 -26.41
CA LEU A 129 7.83 4.36 -26.31
C LEU A 129 8.68 3.87 -25.12
N SER A 130 9.77 4.58 -24.78
CA SER A 130 10.55 4.30 -23.56
C SER A 130 9.70 4.56 -22.32
N ALA A 131 9.00 5.70 -22.25
CA ALA A 131 8.13 6.04 -21.13
C ALA A 131 7.02 4.99 -20.93
N VAL A 132 6.42 4.49 -22.01
CA VAL A 132 5.43 3.39 -21.95
C VAL A 132 6.05 2.11 -21.37
N ARG A 133 7.27 1.76 -21.76
CA ARG A 133 7.98 0.58 -21.23
C ARG A 133 8.34 0.74 -19.76
N GLU A 134 8.84 1.91 -19.37
CA GLU A 134 9.16 2.22 -17.98
C GLU A 134 7.91 2.15 -17.09
N ALA A 135 6.79 2.71 -17.56
CA ALA A 135 5.52 2.64 -16.85
C ALA A 135 4.95 1.19 -16.78
N ALA A 136 5.26 0.33 -17.77
CA ALA A 136 4.86 -1.08 -17.74
C ALA A 136 5.58 -1.86 -16.64
N VAL A 137 6.86 -1.57 -16.37
CA VAL A 137 7.61 -2.21 -15.27
C VAL A 137 6.94 -1.94 -13.91
N ALA A 138 6.38 -0.75 -13.72
CA ALA A 138 5.63 -0.46 -12.49
C ALA A 138 4.33 -1.30 -12.37
N ILE A 139 3.71 -1.67 -13.49
CA ILE A 139 2.56 -2.57 -13.51
C ILE A 139 2.96 -3.99 -13.12
N GLU A 140 4.10 -4.49 -13.62
CA GLU A 140 4.62 -5.83 -13.27
C GLU A 140 4.76 -6.03 -11.76
N LEU A 141 5.15 -4.98 -11.03
CA LEU A 141 5.36 -5.03 -9.58
C LEU A 141 4.05 -5.02 -8.77
N LEU A 142 2.98 -4.41 -9.30
CA LEU A 142 1.78 -4.07 -8.51
C LEU A 142 0.48 -4.72 -8.98
N ALA A 143 0.47 -5.32 -10.17
CA ALA A 143 -0.75 -5.83 -10.79
C ALA A 143 -0.85 -7.35 -10.76
N GLY A 144 -2.09 -7.86 -10.88
CA GLY A 144 -2.31 -9.29 -11.11
C GLY A 144 -1.84 -9.73 -12.50
N GLY A 145 -1.47 -11.02 -12.65
CA GLY A 145 -0.87 -11.54 -13.88
C GLY A 145 -1.68 -11.31 -15.17
N ARG A 146 -3.02 -11.21 -15.08
CA ARG A 146 -3.86 -10.85 -16.24
C ARG A 146 -3.59 -9.43 -16.73
N LEU A 147 -3.51 -8.46 -15.83
CA LEU A 147 -3.26 -7.08 -16.20
C LEU A 147 -1.82 -6.90 -16.71
N VAL A 148 -0.85 -7.59 -16.10
CA VAL A 148 0.55 -7.65 -16.59
C VAL A 148 0.60 -8.13 -18.03
N SER A 149 0.00 -9.29 -18.34
CA SER A 149 -0.01 -9.82 -19.72
C SER A 149 -0.69 -8.88 -20.73
N THR A 150 -1.69 -8.11 -20.29
CA THR A 150 -2.36 -7.14 -21.15
C THR A 150 -1.52 -5.88 -21.34
N ALA A 151 -0.77 -5.45 -20.33
CA ALA A 151 0.20 -4.36 -20.43
C ALA A 151 1.34 -4.74 -21.39
N ASP A 152 1.86 -5.96 -21.31
CA ASP A 152 2.90 -6.48 -22.22
C ASP A 152 2.42 -6.50 -23.67
N ASN A 153 1.20 -6.99 -23.90
CA ASN A 153 0.57 -6.94 -25.22
C ASN A 153 0.44 -5.50 -25.72
N LEU A 154 0.10 -4.55 -24.84
CA LEU A 154 -0.01 -3.14 -25.21
C LEU A 154 1.35 -2.54 -25.58
N VAL A 155 2.41 -2.81 -24.79
CA VAL A 155 3.79 -2.41 -25.08
C VAL A 155 4.26 -2.99 -26.41
N SER A 156 3.92 -4.26 -26.68
CA SER A 156 4.23 -4.96 -27.92
C SER A 156 3.54 -4.30 -29.12
N GLU A 157 2.25 -3.97 -29.03
CA GLU A 157 1.52 -3.27 -30.10
C GLU A 157 2.03 -1.84 -30.31
N CYS A 158 2.42 -1.11 -29.26
CA CYS A 158 3.12 0.18 -29.37
C CYS A 158 4.42 0.03 -30.18
N GLY A 159 5.18 -1.03 -29.93
CA GLY A 159 6.36 -1.39 -30.72
C GLY A 159 6.02 -1.70 -32.17
N ALA A 160 4.98 -2.51 -32.42
CA ALA A 160 4.53 -2.87 -33.77
C ALA A 160 4.12 -1.65 -34.59
N VAL A 161 3.46 -0.67 -33.96
CA VAL A 161 3.13 0.61 -34.58
C VAL A 161 4.40 1.37 -34.98
N ARG A 162 5.38 1.49 -34.08
CA ARG A 162 6.69 2.10 -34.42
C ARG A 162 7.36 1.38 -35.60
N TYR A 163 7.37 0.05 -35.61
CA TYR A 163 7.94 -0.72 -36.71
C TYR A 163 7.20 -0.53 -38.03
N SER A 164 5.88 -0.33 -38.01
CA SER A 164 5.10 -0.07 -39.23
C SER A 164 5.45 1.26 -39.91
N LEU A 165 5.90 2.23 -39.10
CA LEU A 165 6.36 3.55 -39.53
C LEU A 165 7.86 3.57 -39.88
N TYR A 166 8.61 2.50 -39.60
CA TYR A 166 10.04 2.45 -39.88
C TYR A 166 10.33 2.50 -41.39
N ILE A 167 11.15 3.48 -41.78
CA ILE A 167 11.76 3.57 -43.10
C ILE A 167 13.12 2.88 -42.99
N PRO A 168 13.35 1.75 -43.67
CA PRO A 168 14.66 1.10 -43.64
C PRO A 168 15.72 2.06 -44.20
N PRO A 169 16.92 2.14 -43.59
CA PRO A 169 18.01 2.94 -44.12
C PRO A 169 18.32 2.45 -45.53
N ARG A 170 18.35 3.37 -46.48
CA ARG A 170 18.67 3.01 -47.87
C ARG A 170 20.12 2.55 -47.94
N PRO A 171 20.43 1.52 -48.73
CA PRO A 171 21.80 1.28 -49.13
C PRO A 171 22.33 2.52 -49.88
N PRO A 172 23.62 2.84 -49.76
CA PRO A 172 24.21 3.98 -50.46
C PRO A 172 23.92 3.88 -51.97
N PRO A 173 23.62 5.00 -52.65
CA PRO A 173 23.32 4.98 -54.08
C PRO A 173 24.47 4.35 -54.85
N ARG A 174 24.14 3.49 -55.84
CA ARG A 174 25.16 2.98 -56.77
C ARG A 174 25.56 4.15 -57.67
N LYS A 175 26.87 4.37 -57.81
CA LYS A 175 27.45 5.51 -58.55
C LYS A 175 26.99 5.65 -60.02
N ASP A 176 26.34 4.62 -60.57
CA ASP A 176 26.01 4.53 -61.98
C ASP A 176 24.50 4.69 -62.28
N SER A 177 23.67 4.94 -61.26
CA SER A 177 22.23 5.19 -61.46
C SER A 177 21.95 6.69 -61.53
N ASP A 178 21.55 7.19 -62.70
CA ASP A 178 20.99 8.54 -62.86
C ASP A 178 19.79 8.70 -61.90
N GLU A 179 20.01 9.52 -60.88
CA GLU A 179 19.24 9.61 -59.65
C GLU A 179 17.87 10.25 -59.89
N GLY A 180 16.86 9.45 -60.22
CA GLY A 180 15.49 9.80 -59.91
C GLY A 180 15.29 9.68 -58.40
N GLU A 181 14.90 10.77 -57.72
CA GLU A 181 14.47 10.72 -56.32
C GLU A 181 13.42 9.62 -56.15
N GLU A 182 13.83 8.45 -55.64
CA GLU A 182 12.91 7.36 -55.39
C GLU A 182 11.95 7.83 -54.29
N LYS A 183 10.71 8.13 -54.68
CA LYS A 183 9.69 8.65 -53.77
C LYS A 183 9.34 7.58 -52.74
N VAL A 184 9.39 7.94 -51.46
CA VAL A 184 8.90 7.08 -50.37
C VAL A 184 7.44 6.73 -50.69
N ASP A 185 7.13 5.42 -50.72
CA ASP A 185 5.76 4.93 -50.92
C ASP A 185 4.96 5.06 -49.61
N TRP A 186 4.45 6.26 -49.37
CA TRP A 186 3.62 6.58 -48.21
C TRP A 186 2.33 5.74 -48.16
N GLY A 187 1.79 5.31 -49.32
CA GLY A 187 0.60 4.46 -49.39
C GLY A 187 0.86 3.07 -48.80
N ARG A 188 1.99 2.45 -49.15
CA ARG A 188 2.42 1.18 -48.53
C ARG A 188 2.67 1.32 -47.03
N MET A 189 3.21 2.46 -46.58
CA MET A 189 3.40 2.70 -45.14
C MET A 189 2.07 2.80 -44.40
N ALA A 190 1.13 3.59 -44.94
CA ALA A 190 -0.23 3.72 -44.43
C ALA A 190 -0.95 2.37 -44.31
N ALA A 191 -0.81 1.51 -45.32
CA ALA A 191 -1.40 0.17 -45.34
C ALA A 191 -0.88 -0.75 -44.22
N ARG A 192 0.37 -0.57 -43.77
CA ARG A 192 0.94 -1.31 -42.63
C ARG A 192 0.57 -0.69 -41.29
N PHE A 193 0.52 0.63 -41.23
CA PHE A 193 0.25 1.40 -40.03
C PHE A 193 -1.19 1.24 -39.54
N LEU A 194 -2.18 1.34 -40.43
CA LEU A 194 -3.61 1.27 -40.07
C LEU A 194 -3.99 0.02 -39.25
N PRO A 195 -3.66 -1.22 -39.70
CA PRO A 195 -3.97 -2.40 -38.92
C PRO A 195 -3.28 -2.43 -37.56
N ALA A 196 -2.04 -1.91 -37.46
CA ALA A 196 -1.31 -1.84 -36.20
C ALA A 196 -1.96 -0.86 -35.22
N LEU A 197 -2.36 0.32 -35.71
CA LEU A 197 -3.08 1.31 -34.90
C LEU A 197 -4.43 0.77 -34.39
N LYS A 198 -5.18 0.05 -35.24
CA LYS A 198 -6.45 -0.58 -34.84
C LYS A 198 -6.24 -1.62 -33.73
N ARG A 199 -5.22 -2.47 -33.85
CA ARG A 199 -4.88 -3.44 -32.79
C ARG A 199 -4.47 -2.75 -31.49
N LEU A 200 -3.62 -1.71 -31.57
CA LEU A 200 -3.21 -0.92 -30.42
C LEU A 200 -4.44 -0.35 -29.67
N LYS A 201 -5.39 0.26 -30.38
CA LYS A 201 -6.62 0.79 -29.78
C LYS A 201 -7.48 -0.31 -29.13
N ALA A 202 -7.58 -1.47 -29.77
CA ALA A 202 -8.33 -2.60 -29.23
C ALA A 202 -7.71 -3.15 -27.94
N VAL A 203 -6.38 -3.37 -27.92
CA VAL A 203 -5.66 -3.82 -26.72
C VAL A 203 -5.71 -2.78 -25.62
N ARG A 204 -5.65 -1.48 -25.94
CA ARG A 204 -5.84 -0.39 -24.98
C ARG A 204 -7.22 -0.44 -24.33
N ALA A 205 -8.27 -0.64 -25.12
CA ALA A 205 -9.64 -0.75 -24.59
C ALA A 205 -9.79 -1.98 -23.68
N GLN A 206 -9.17 -3.11 -24.05
CA GLN A 206 -9.11 -4.30 -23.21
C GLN A 206 -8.38 -4.02 -21.89
N PHE A 207 -7.22 -3.37 -21.92
CA PHE A 207 -6.46 -2.98 -20.73
C PHE A 207 -7.32 -2.12 -19.78
N ILE A 208 -8.00 -1.10 -20.28
CA ILE A 208 -8.90 -0.25 -19.47
C ILE A 208 -10.04 -1.07 -18.85
N SER A 209 -10.58 -2.07 -19.57
CA SER A 209 -11.60 -2.97 -19.03
C SER A 209 -11.05 -3.81 -17.87
N GLU A 210 -9.84 -4.36 -18.00
CA GLU A 210 -9.19 -5.15 -16.95
C GLU A 210 -8.83 -4.28 -15.73
N VAL A 211 -8.33 -3.05 -15.93
CA VAL A 211 -8.13 -2.09 -14.82
C VAL A 211 -9.43 -1.84 -14.07
N LYS A 212 -10.54 -1.60 -14.80
CA LYS A 212 -11.85 -1.40 -14.17
C LYS A 212 -12.30 -2.62 -13.38
N ARG A 213 -12.09 -3.83 -13.90
CA ARG A 213 -12.42 -5.08 -13.19
C ARG A 213 -11.59 -5.23 -11.92
N GLU A 214 -10.29 -5.01 -12.02
CA GLU A 214 -9.39 -5.17 -10.88
C GLU A 214 -9.65 -4.14 -9.78
N LEU A 215 -9.96 -2.89 -10.14
CA LEU A 215 -10.38 -1.86 -9.18
C LEU A 215 -11.81 -2.09 -8.65
N ALA A 216 -12.70 -2.70 -9.43
CA ALA A 216 -14.08 -3.00 -9.01
C ALA A 216 -14.15 -4.21 -8.06
N LEU A 217 -13.25 -5.20 -8.19
CA LEU A 217 -13.13 -6.30 -7.23
C LEU A 217 -12.78 -5.81 -5.81
N VAL A 218 -12.37 -4.55 -5.66
CA VAL A 218 -12.18 -3.86 -4.39
C VAL A 218 -13.40 -2.95 -4.12
N THR A 219 -14.59 -3.54 -4.02
CA THR A 219 -15.83 -2.77 -3.76
C THR A 219 -15.86 -2.17 -2.34
N PRO A 220 -16.63 -1.09 -2.14
CA PRO A 220 -16.86 -0.50 -0.82
C PRO A 220 -17.62 -1.41 0.17
N GLU A 221 -18.20 -2.54 -0.26
CA GLU A 221 -18.80 -3.50 0.68
C GLU A 221 -17.73 -4.18 1.55
N ASP A 222 -16.56 -4.48 0.98
CA ASP A 222 -15.38 -4.91 1.74
C ASP A 222 -14.85 -3.82 2.69
N ALA A 223 -15.09 -2.55 2.36
CA ALA A 223 -14.67 -1.41 3.18
C ALA A 223 -15.60 -1.15 4.38
N LYS A 224 -16.83 -1.69 4.36
CA LYS A 224 -17.80 -1.50 5.45
C LYS A 224 -17.65 -2.50 6.61
N GLY A 225 -16.67 -3.41 6.56
CA GLY A 225 -16.40 -4.35 7.66
C GLY A 225 -17.60 -5.19 8.08
N LYS A 226 -18.55 -5.44 7.16
CA LYS A 226 -19.67 -6.35 7.39
C LYS A 226 -19.23 -7.77 6.99
N SER A 227 -18.51 -8.44 7.87
CA SER A 227 -18.36 -9.91 7.88
C SER A 227 -19.21 -10.47 9.02
#